data_AF-A0A7X7PFJ4-F1
#
_entry.id   AF-A0A7X7PFJ4-F1
#
_cell.length_a   1.000
_cell.length_b   1.000
_cell.length_c   1.000
_cell.angle_alpha   90.00
_cell.angle_beta   90.00
_cell.angle_gamma   90.00
#
_symmetry.space_group_name_H-M   'P 1'
#
loop_
_entity.id
_entity.type
_entity.pdbx_description
1 polymer ?
#
loop_
_entity_poly.entity_id
_entity_poly.type
_entity_poly.pdbx_seq_one_letter_code
_entity_poly.pdbx_strand_id
1 'polypeptide(L)'
;ELGRRYPGACQTAPGAAPYFYEEANWVDDMEHGAAQLYALTGEDRYRVEALEYAAAEPVTPWMGRDTARHYEFFPWHNQGHYELWRAARDAAPGTVRHLAGYYARGLDAIQTRAVKNAFRVGIPFIWCSNNLMASFATHAYLYRTMTGDNRYRDLEAAAVDWLFGVNPWGVSMVIGYPADGRTSLDPHSIIARQLGVETQLGGLLDGPVYRSIYENLMYIRLLDPDEFAPFNTGFIVFHDDFGDYSTNEPIMDGTGNLTYLLSAYGRP
;
A
#
# COMPACT_ATOMS: atom_id res chain seq x y z
N GLU A 1 23.53 12.89 -0.02
CA GLU A 1 24.05 14.21 -0.46
C GLU A 1 23.24 14.84 -1.59
N LEU A 2 23.05 14.16 -2.73
CA LEU A 2 22.26 14.71 -3.85
C LEU A 2 20.82 15.05 -3.47
N GLY A 3 20.08 14.16 -2.80
CA GLY A 3 18.71 14.45 -2.36
C GLY A 3 18.60 15.63 -1.39
N ARG A 4 19.64 15.88 -0.57
CA ARG A 4 19.70 17.08 0.29
C ARG A 4 19.95 18.36 -0.51
N ARG A 5 20.76 18.27 -1.56
CA ARG A 5 21.09 19.41 -2.44
C ARG A 5 19.94 19.77 -3.38
N TYR A 6 19.15 18.78 -3.77
CA TYR A 6 18.04 18.91 -4.72
C TYR A 6 16.78 18.25 -4.15
N PRO A 7 16.14 18.87 -3.14
CA PRO A 7 14.94 18.30 -2.54
C PRO A 7 13.77 18.31 -3.53
N GLY A 8 12.94 17.28 -3.49
CA GLY A 8 11.75 17.15 -4.33
C GLY A 8 11.35 15.69 -4.54
N ALA A 9 10.07 15.47 -4.84
CA ALA A 9 9.53 14.15 -5.16
C ALA A 9 10.06 13.65 -6.51
N CYS A 10 10.22 12.33 -6.63
CA CYS A 10 10.70 11.70 -7.85
C CYS A 10 9.51 11.36 -8.77
N GLN A 11 9.13 12.30 -9.62
CA GLN A 11 8.05 12.05 -10.57
C GLN A 11 8.55 11.36 -11.84
N THR A 12 7.73 10.46 -12.38
CA THR A 12 7.93 9.91 -13.73
C THR A 12 7.90 11.04 -14.77
N ALA A 13 8.59 10.88 -15.90
CA ALA A 13 8.48 11.80 -17.04
C ALA A 13 7.34 11.32 -17.98
N PRO A 14 6.13 11.90 -17.90
CA PRO A 14 4.93 11.26 -18.46
C PRO A 14 4.78 11.44 -19.97
N GLY A 15 5.50 12.39 -20.58
CA GLY A 15 5.32 12.73 -21.98
C GLY A 15 3.87 13.15 -22.27
N ALA A 16 3.16 12.34 -23.06
CA ALA A 16 1.75 12.56 -23.41
C ALA A 16 0.77 11.70 -22.58
N ALA A 17 1.27 10.89 -21.64
CA ALA A 17 0.42 10.05 -20.82
C ALA A 17 -0.47 10.91 -19.91
N PRO A 18 -1.78 10.65 -19.85
CA PRO A 18 -2.70 11.40 -18.99
C PRO A 18 -2.52 11.09 -17.50
N TYR A 19 -2.01 9.89 -17.19
CA TYR A 19 -1.78 9.39 -15.85
C TYR A 19 -0.31 9.05 -15.68
N PHE A 20 0.23 9.38 -14.51
CA PHE A 20 1.63 9.18 -14.17
C PHE A 20 1.79 9.13 -12.65
N TYR A 21 2.99 8.86 -12.15
CA TYR A 21 3.20 8.84 -10.70
C TYR A 21 3.35 10.26 -10.16
N GLU A 22 2.32 10.72 -9.44
CA GLU A 22 2.20 12.09 -8.92
C GLU A 22 2.65 12.18 -7.46
N GLU A 23 3.66 11.41 -7.08
CA GLU A 23 4.27 11.46 -5.76
C GLU A 23 4.51 12.93 -5.35
N ALA A 24 4.03 13.26 -4.16
CA ALA A 24 4.03 14.62 -3.64
C ALA A 24 5.01 14.83 -2.48
N ASN A 25 5.66 13.76 -2.05
CA ASN A 25 6.57 13.73 -0.92
C ASN A 25 7.91 13.12 -1.30
N TRP A 26 8.94 13.47 -0.52
CA TRP A 26 10.31 12.94 -0.66
C TRP A 26 10.98 12.75 0.70
N VAL A 27 10.27 13.08 1.78
CA VAL A 27 10.81 13.13 3.14
C VAL A 27 11.02 11.71 3.65
N ASP A 28 10.07 10.83 3.41
CA ASP A 28 10.14 9.40 3.70
C ASP A 28 11.25 8.69 2.89
N ASP A 29 11.45 9.05 1.62
CA ASP A 29 12.60 8.55 0.84
C ASP A 29 13.93 8.92 1.49
N MET A 30 14.05 10.18 1.93
CA MET A 30 15.25 10.68 2.56
C MET A 30 15.47 10.09 3.96
N GLU A 31 14.39 9.88 4.71
CA GLU A 31 14.43 9.14 5.97
C GLU A 31 14.97 7.73 5.73
N HIS A 32 14.37 7.00 4.79
CA HIS A 32 14.74 5.63 4.50
C HIS A 32 16.18 5.55 4.00
N GLY A 33 16.59 6.43 3.08
CA GLY A 33 17.97 6.52 2.61
C GLY A 33 18.97 6.80 3.73
N ALA A 34 18.66 7.73 4.63
CA ALA A 34 19.51 8.03 5.78
C ALA A 34 19.56 6.86 6.78
N ALA A 35 18.43 6.19 7.04
CA ALA A 35 18.39 5.00 7.90
C ALA A 35 19.25 3.85 7.36
N GLN A 36 19.18 3.58 6.04
CA GLN A 36 20.02 2.56 5.41
C GLN A 36 21.51 2.94 5.43
N LEU A 37 21.84 4.21 5.17
CA LEU A 37 23.23 4.68 5.25
C LEU A 37 23.78 4.56 6.68
N TYR A 38 22.97 4.89 7.70
CA TYR A 38 23.35 4.67 9.09
C TYR A 38 23.59 3.19 9.39
N ALA A 39 22.69 2.30 8.96
CA ALA A 39 22.84 0.86 9.14
C ALA A 39 24.12 0.29 8.50
N LEU A 40 24.52 0.86 7.36
CA LEU A 40 25.70 0.43 6.61
C LEU A 40 27.02 1.00 7.15
N THR A 41 27.05 2.27 7.57
CA THR A 41 28.31 2.95 7.92
C THR A 41 28.51 3.15 9.42
N GLY A 42 27.43 3.13 10.21
CA GLY A 42 27.45 3.48 11.63
C GLY A 42 27.72 4.98 11.91
N GLU A 43 27.79 5.83 10.89
CA GLU A 43 28.05 7.26 11.07
C GLU A 43 26.83 7.97 11.66
N ASP A 44 26.97 8.54 12.86
CA ASP A 44 25.86 9.13 13.62
C ASP A 44 25.12 10.25 12.89
N ARG A 45 25.79 10.96 11.96
CA ARG A 45 25.16 11.99 11.13
C ARG A 45 23.95 11.46 10.37
N TYR A 46 24.00 10.22 9.87
CA TYR A 46 22.90 9.63 9.13
C TYR A 46 21.72 9.26 10.05
N ARG A 47 21.99 8.85 11.29
CA ARG A 47 20.95 8.65 12.30
C ARG A 47 20.24 9.96 12.64
N VAL A 48 20.99 11.06 12.79
CA VAL A 48 20.43 12.39 13.04
C VAL A 48 19.59 12.86 11.86
N GLU A 49 20.10 12.73 10.63
CA GLU A 49 19.35 13.06 9.41
C GLU A 49 18.04 12.24 9.31
N ALA A 50 18.10 10.93 9.54
CA ALA A 50 16.91 10.08 9.51
C ALA A 50 15.87 10.52 10.57
N LEU A 51 16.31 10.89 11.78
CA LEU A 51 15.42 11.42 12.82
C LEU A 51 14.74 12.75 12.43
N GLU A 52 15.47 13.62 11.73
CA GLU A 52 14.92 14.89 11.23
C GLU A 52 13.82 14.64 10.19
N TYR A 53 14.06 13.73 9.25
CA TYR A 53 13.06 13.37 8.24
C TYR A 53 11.87 12.62 8.84
N ALA A 54 12.10 11.72 9.81
CA ALA A 54 11.04 11.04 10.53
C ALA A 54 10.08 12.03 11.21
N ALA A 55 10.61 13.10 11.80
CA ALA A 55 9.82 14.14 12.43
C ALA A 55 9.07 15.03 11.43
N ALA A 56 9.56 15.13 10.19
CA ALA A 56 8.94 15.89 9.12
C ALA A 56 7.76 15.14 8.46
N GLU A 57 7.81 13.80 8.38
CA GLU A 57 6.65 12.97 8.06
C GLU A 57 6.26 12.01 9.20
N PRO A 58 5.59 12.52 10.23
CA PRO A 58 5.18 11.71 11.38
C PRO A 58 4.14 10.64 11.09
N VAL A 59 3.34 10.79 10.02
CA VAL A 59 2.27 9.87 9.62
C VAL A 59 2.14 9.97 8.11
N THR A 60 2.11 8.84 7.42
CA THR A 60 1.92 8.82 5.96
C THR A 60 0.58 9.49 5.60
N PRO A 61 0.55 10.51 4.71
CA PRO A 61 -0.55 11.46 4.65
C PRO A 61 -1.94 10.89 4.32
N TRP A 62 -2.04 9.74 3.67
CA TRP A 62 -3.32 9.13 3.31
C TRP A 62 -4.07 8.52 4.50
N MET A 63 -3.38 8.22 5.61
CA MET A 63 -3.96 7.56 6.78
C MET A 63 -4.93 8.49 7.52
N GLY A 64 -6.16 8.57 7.02
CA GLY A 64 -7.21 9.49 7.49
C GLY A 64 -7.80 10.40 6.39
N ARG A 65 -7.34 10.30 5.14
CA ARG A 65 -7.89 11.04 3.99
C ARG A 65 -8.89 10.22 3.18
N ASP A 66 -9.67 10.91 2.36
CA ASP A 66 -10.67 10.31 1.47
C ASP A 66 -10.26 10.31 0.00
N THR A 67 -9.34 11.19 -0.40
CA THR A 67 -8.95 11.41 -1.80
C THR A 67 -7.44 11.45 -1.95
N ALA A 68 -6.99 11.16 -3.17
CA ALA A 68 -5.60 11.25 -3.59
C ALA A 68 -5.52 11.48 -5.10
N ARG A 69 -4.40 12.05 -5.56
CA ARG A 69 -3.93 11.92 -6.94
C ARG A 69 -3.26 10.56 -7.16
N HIS A 70 -3.02 10.18 -8.40
CA HIS A 70 -2.46 8.87 -8.74
C HIS A 70 -1.03 8.74 -8.17
N TYR A 71 -0.78 7.74 -7.32
CA TYR A 71 0.49 7.54 -6.59
C TYR A 71 0.93 8.74 -5.72
N GLU A 72 0.01 9.64 -5.32
CA GLU A 72 0.36 10.84 -4.54
C GLU A 72 1.14 10.53 -3.26
N PHE A 73 0.81 9.38 -2.64
CA PHE A 73 1.32 8.96 -1.34
C PHE A 73 2.17 7.69 -1.40
N PHE A 74 2.70 7.35 -2.59
CA PHE A 74 3.75 6.34 -2.70
C PHE A 74 4.90 6.67 -1.72
N PRO A 75 5.53 5.69 -1.03
CA PRO A 75 5.39 4.23 -1.12
C PRO A 75 4.31 3.64 -0.19
N TRP A 76 3.26 4.41 0.12
CA TRP A 76 2.03 3.99 0.83
C TRP A 76 2.20 3.64 2.32
N HIS A 77 3.42 3.48 2.81
CA HIS A 77 3.76 3.53 4.23
C HIS A 77 5.24 3.89 4.38
N ASN A 78 5.56 4.71 5.37
CA ASN A 78 6.95 5.12 5.59
C ASN A 78 7.74 3.98 6.25
N GLN A 79 8.60 3.33 5.45
CA GLN A 79 9.52 2.27 5.89
C GLN A 79 10.72 2.82 6.68
N GLY A 80 11.05 4.09 6.52
CA GLY A 80 12.13 4.78 7.23
C GLY A 80 12.00 4.65 8.75
N HIS A 81 10.77 4.77 9.29
CA HIS A 81 10.52 4.65 10.72
C HIS A 81 11.00 3.31 11.28
N TYR A 82 10.66 2.22 10.59
CA TYR A 82 11.04 0.87 11.01
C TYR A 82 12.53 0.61 10.79
N GLU A 83 13.08 1.02 9.66
CA GLU A 83 14.49 0.78 9.32
C GLU A 83 15.43 1.56 10.26
N LEU A 84 15.07 2.80 10.61
CA LEU A 84 15.79 3.58 11.61
C LEU A 84 15.68 2.95 12.99
N TRP A 85 14.49 2.49 13.38
CA TRP A 85 14.32 1.73 14.63
C TRP A 85 15.22 0.50 14.65
N ARG A 86 15.22 -0.31 13.58
CA ARG A 86 16.00 -1.53 13.47
C ARG A 86 17.50 -1.26 13.62
N ALA A 87 17.99 -0.20 12.98
CA ALA A 87 19.40 0.19 13.01
C ALA A 87 19.82 0.83 14.35
N ALA A 88 18.94 1.59 15.00
CA ALA A 88 19.27 2.42 16.16
C ALA A 88 18.77 1.87 17.51
N ARG A 89 18.04 0.75 17.56
CA ARG A 89 17.37 0.25 18.78
C ARG A 89 18.30 0.05 19.98
N ASP A 90 19.54 -0.36 19.75
CA ASP A 90 20.52 -0.61 20.82
C ASP A 90 21.25 0.67 21.23
N ALA A 91 21.43 1.61 20.30
CA ALA A 91 22.17 2.86 20.51
C ALA A 91 21.32 3.99 21.10
N ALA A 92 20.01 4.02 20.82
CA ALA A 92 19.11 5.09 21.24
C ALA A 92 17.69 4.60 21.57
N PRO A 93 17.46 3.94 22.73
CA PRO A 93 16.14 3.41 23.11
C PRO A 93 15.02 4.46 23.19
N GLY A 94 15.35 5.75 23.37
CA GLY A 94 14.38 6.84 23.36
C GLY A 94 13.85 7.18 21.96
N THR A 95 14.67 7.03 20.92
CA THR A 95 14.29 7.22 19.50
C THR A 95 13.23 6.20 19.09
N VAL A 96 13.38 4.95 19.54
CA VAL A 96 12.46 3.84 19.28
C VAL A 96 11.01 4.17 19.63
N ARG A 97 10.77 4.85 20.76
CA ARG A 97 9.42 5.15 21.23
C ARG A 97 8.70 6.17 20.33
N HIS A 98 9.43 7.14 19.77
CA HIS A 98 8.84 8.16 18.90
C HIS A 98 8.39 7.56 17.56
N LEU A 99 9.25 6.76 16.92
CA LEU A 99 8.97 6.11 15.64
C LEU A 99 7.80 5.13 15.75
N ALA A 100 7.73 4.34 16.82
CA ALA A 100 6.57 3.50 17.07
C ALA A 100 5.28 4.31 17.30
N GLY A 101 5.39 5.47 17.96
CA GLY A 101 4.27 6.39 18.15
C GLY A 101 3.77 7.00 16.85
N TYR A 102 4.66 7.18 15.86
CA TYR A 102 4.31 7.65 14.51
C TYR A 102 3.43 6.64 13.80
N TYR A 103 3.81 5.35 13.88
CA TYR A 103 2.95 4.28 13.38
C TYR A 103 1.61 4.16 14.12
N ALA A 104 1.62 4.21 15.45
CA ALA A 104 0.37 4.14 16.23
C ALA A 104 -0.65 5.20 15.80
N ARG A 105 -0.22 6.44 15.51
CA ARG A 105 -1.12 7.51 15.06
C ARG A 105 -1.77 7.22 13.70
N GLY A 106 -1.02 6.64 12.76
CA GLY A 106 -1.57 6.21 11.47
C GLY A 106 -2.59 5.08 11.64
N LEU A 107 -2.25 4.09 12.46
CA LEU A 107 -3.13 2.96 12.77
C LEU A 107 -4.42 3.40 13.47
N ASP A 108 -4.36 4.32 14.44
CA ASP A 108 -5.52 4.88 15.14
C ASP A 108 -6.46 5.63 14.18
N ALA A 109 -5.90 6.37 13.21
CA ALA A 109 -6.68 7.10 12.21
C ALA A 109 -7.48 6.13 11.32
N ILE A 110 -6.87 5.03 10.88
CA ILE A 110 -7.56 3.98 10.10
C ILE A 110 -8.55 3.21 10.97
N GLN A 111 -8.19 2.86 12.21
CA GLN A 111 -9.06 2.15 13.14
C GLN A 111 -10.40 2.89 13.35
N THR A 112 -10.34 4.20 13.54
CA THR A 112 -11.53 5.05 13.76
C THR A 112 -12.55 4.93 12.61
N ARG A 113 -12.07 4.66 11.39
CA ARG A 113 -12.90 4.44 10.19
C ARG A 113 -13.33 2.98 10.08
N ALA A 114 -12.39 2.05 10.28
CA ALA A 114 -12.57 0.61 10.13
C ALA A 114 -13.66 0.03 11.05
N VAL A 115 -13.78 0.51 12.29
CA VAL A 115 -14.74 -0.04 13.27
C VAL A 115 -16.21 0.11 12.87
N LYS A 116 -16.52 0.95 11.88
CA LYS A 116 -17.88 1.15 11.34
C LYS A 116 -18.20 0.22 10.17
N ASN A 117 -17.22 -0.52 9.67
CA ASN A 117 -17.32 -1.38 8.50
C ASN A 117 -17.32 -2.86 8.93
N ALA A 118 -18.25 -3.66 8.39
CA ALA A 118 -18.35 -5.09 8.67
C ALA A 118 -17.07 -5.88 8.28
N PHE A 119 -16.36 -5.44 7.25
CA PHE A 119 -15.07 -5.99 6.81
C PHE A 119 -13.87 -5.41 7.59
N ARG A 120 -14.11 -4.48 8.53
CA ARG A 120 -13.06 -3.78 9.30
C ARG A 120 -12.02 -3.07 8.42
N VAL A 121 -12.45 -2.59 7.25
CA VAL A 121 -11.63 -1.81 6.33
C VAL A 121 -11.84 -0.32 6.54
N GLY A 122 -10.74 0.42 6.71
CA GLY A 122 -10.75 1.87 6.97
C GLY A 122 -9.93 2.73 5.99
N ILE A 123 -9.29 2.11 4.97
CA ILE A 123 -8.53 2.82 3.93
C ILE A 123 -9.47 3.63 3.01
N PRO A 124 -8.97 4.66 2.29
CA PRO A 124 -9.69 5.20 1.16
C PRO A 124 -9.59 4.27 -0.06
N PHE A 125 -10.69 4.04 -0.75
CA PHE A 125 -10.72 3.25 -1.99
C PHE A 125 -10.34 4.12 -3.20
N ILE A 126 -9.12 4.62 -3.22
CA ILE A 126 -8.50 5.31 -4.37
C ILE A 126 -7.88 4.29 -5.33
N TRP A 127 -7.43 4.73 -6.51
CA TRP A 127 -6.63 3.88 -7.40
C TRP A 127 -5.40 3.34 -6.64
N CYS A 128 -5.16 2.03 -6.75
CA CYS A 128 -4.19 1.24 -5.97
C CYS A 128 -4.62 0.94 -4.52
N SER A 129 -5.93 0.85 -4.23
CA SER A 129 -6.45 0.64 -2.88
C SER A 129 -5.94 -0.63 -2.20
N ASN A 130 -5.71 -1.72 -2.95
CA ASN A 130 -5.14 -2.94 -2.37
C ASN A 130 -3.69 -2.74 -1.91
N ASN A 131 -2.95 -1.80 -2.51
CA ASN A 131 -1.63 -1.45 -2.00
C ASN A 131 -1.72 -0.70 -0.67
N LEU A 132 -2.75 0.13 -0.47
CA LEU A 132 -3.05 0.70 0.84
C LEU A 132 -3.41 -0.38 1.86
N MET A 133 -4.13 -1.42 1.44
CA MET A 133 -4.47 -2.55 2.30
C MET A 133 -3.22 -3.33 2.75
N ALA A 134 -2.38 -3.71 1.79
CA ALA A 134 -1.10 -4.37 2.05
C ALA A 134 -0.21 -3.48 2.93
N SER A 135 -0.14 -2.18 2.64
CA SER A 135 0.64 -1.21 3.41
C SER A 135 0.13 -1.01 4.82
N PHE A 136 -1.18 -0.99 5.02
CA PHE A 136 -1.77 -0.92 6.36
C PHE A 136 -1.41 -2.17 7.18
N ALA A 137 -1.53 -3.36 6.58
CA ALA A 137 -1.17 -4.61 7.24
C ALA A 137 0.34 -4.67 7.56
N THR A 138 1.20 -4.27 6.62
CA THR A 138 2.65 -4.14 6.84
C THR A 138 2.94 -3.14 7.96
N HIS A 139 2.33 -1.96 7.94
CA HIS A 139 2.50 -0.94 8.97
C HIS A 139 2.09 -1.43 10.36
N ALA A 140 0.98 -2.17 10.47
CA ALA A 140 0.54 -2.79 11.72
C ALA A 140 1.51 -3.89 12.19
N TYR A 141 2.00 -4.72 11.28
CA TYR A 141 3.02 -5.74 11.55
C TYR A 141 4.32 -5.11 12.09
N LEU A 142 4.80 -4.05 11.45
CA LEU A 142 6.04 -3.37 11.84
C LEU A 142 5.87 -2.70 13.21
N TYR A 143 4.75 -2.03 13.46
CA TYR A 143 4.42 -1.47 14.78
C TYR A 143 4.46 -2.54 15.87
N ARG A 144 3.80 -3.68 15.64
CA ARG A 144 3.79 -4.81 16.58
C ARG A 144 5.19 -5.38 16.79
N THR A 145 6.01 -5.43 15.75
CA THR A 145 7.41 -5.86 15.84
C THR A 145 8.27 -4.89 16.66
N MET A 146 8.03 -3.58 16.51
CA MET A 146 8.75 -2.55 17.25
C MET A 146 8.40 -2.50 18.73
N THR A 147 7.17 -2.86 19.09
CA THR A 147 6.59 -2.57 20.42
C THR A 147 6.16 -3.80 21.22
N GLY A 148 5.88 -4.93 20.56
CA GLY A 148 5.18 -6.07 21.14
C GLY A 148 3.67 -5.85 21.37
N ASP A 149 3.12 -4.70 20.98
CA ASP A 149 1.72 -4.35 21.20
C ASP A 149 0.83 -4.96 20.09
N ASN A 150 -0.21 -5.69 20.52
CA ASN A 150 -1.12 -6.44 19.65
C ASN A 150 -2.46 -5.73 19.39
N ARG A 151 -2.68 -4.50 19.87
CA ARG A 151 -4.01 -3.85 19.78
C ARG A 151 -4.59 -3.70 18.38
N TYR A 152 -3.75 -3.70 17.34
CA TYR A 152 -4.16 -3.58 15.94
C TYR A 152 -4.20 -4.93 15.20
N ARG A 153 -3.93 -6.05 15.88
CA ARG A 153 -3.80 -7.39 15.26
C ARG A 153 -5.05 -7.82 14.50
N ASP A 154 -6.24 -7.50 15.01
CA ASP A 154 -7.50 -7.81 14.35
C ASP A 154 -7.68 -7.03 13.04
N LEU A 155 -7.22 -5.78 13.00
CA LEU A 155 -7.28 -4.96 11.79
C LEU A 155 -6.22 -5.39 10.77
N GLU A 156 -5.02 -5.72 11.25
CA GLU A 156 -3.95 -6.33 10.45
C GLU A 156 -4.47 -7.59 9.74
N ALA A 157 -5.11 -8.50 10.48
CA ALA A 157 -5.72 -9.71 9.93
C ALA A 157 -6.82 -9.39 8.92
N ALA A 158 -7.75 -8.49 9.26
CA ALA A 158 -8.84 -8.12 8.36
C ALA A 158 -8.36 -7.52 7.02
N ALA A 159 -7.27 -6.77 7.04
CA ALA A 159 -6.65 -6.23 5.83
C ALA A 159 -6.05 -7.33 4.95
N VAL A 160 -5.42 -8.34 5.54
CA VAL A 160 -4.92 -9.51 4.82
C VAL A 160 -6.08 -10.36 4.29
N ASP A 161 -7.09 -10.62 5.12
CA ASP A 161 -8.29 -11.36 4.75
C ASP A 161 -9.04 -10.70 3.57
N TRP A 162 -9.10 -9.37 3.54
CA TRP A 162 -9.64 -8.61 2.40
C TRP A 162 -8.94 -8.96 1.09
N LEU A 163 -7.60 -8.99 1.09
CA LEU A 163 -6.79 -9.33 -0.09
C LEU A 163 -7.01 -10.77 -0.55
N PHE A 164 -7.43 -11.67 0.34
CA PHE A 164 -7.67 -13.09 0.05
C PHE A 164 -9.15 -13.48 -0.04
N GLY A 165 -10.05 -12.52 -0.22
CA GLY A 165 -11.45 -12.79 -0.59
C GLY A 165 -12.50 -12.46 0.47
N VAL A 166 -12.12 -11.97 1.64
CA VAL A 166 -13.08 -11.45 2.64
C VAL A 166 -13.46 -10.02 2.29
N ASN A 167 -14.16 -9.89 1.16
CA ASN A 167 -14.63 -8.63 0.60
C ASN A 167 -16.01 -8.84 -0.07
N PRO A 168 -16.72 -7.77 -0.49
CA PRO A 168 -18.09 -7.88 -1.03
C PRO A 168 -18.26 -8.83 -2.22
N TRP A 169 -17.19 -9.09 -2.97
CA TRP A 169 -17.22 -9.89 -4.19
C TRP A 169 -16.83 -11.36 -3.96
N GLY A 170 -16.25 -11.69 -2.80
CA GLY A 170 -15.71 -13.02 -2.54
C GLY A 170 -14.53 -13.38 -3.46
N VAL A 171 -13.75 -12.37 -3.86
CA VAL A 171 -12.67 -12.49 -4.86
C VAL A 171 -11.33 -12.24 -4.18
N SER A 172 -10.36 -13.13 -4.32
CA SER A 172 -9.00 -12.77 -3.96
C SER A 172 -8.43 -11.78 -4.96
N MET A 173 -7.79 -10.77 -4.40
CA MET A 173 -7.07 -9.73 -5.11
C MET A 173 -5.71 -10.21 -5.64
N VAL A 174 -5.33 -11.46 -5.37
CA VAL A 174 -4.09 -12.08 -5.85
C VAL A 174 -4.44 -13.07 -6.96
N ILE A 175 -3.88 -12.86 -8.15
CA ILE A 175 -4.20 -13.68 -9.32
C ILE A 175 -3.78 -15.14 -9.08
N GLY A 176 -4.74 -16.05 -9.19
CA GLY A 176 -4.55 -17.49 -9.02
C GLY A 176 -4.24 -17.99 -7.61
N TYR A 177 -4.45 -17.18 -6.56
CA TYR A 177 -4.29 -17.59 -5.18
C TYR A 177 -5.47 -17.17 -4.28
N PRO A 178 -6.00 -18.04 -3.40
CA PRO A 178 -5.70 -19.47 -3.31
C PRO A 178 -6.19 -20.20 -4.58
N ALA A 179 -5.57 -21.33 -4.89
CA ALA A 179 -5.79 -22.04 -6.16
C ALA A 179 -7.23 -22.54 -6.37
N ASP A 180 -7.98 -22.75 -5.28
CA ASP A 180 -9.39 -23.15 -5.28
C ASP A 180 -10.35 -21.97 -5.02
N GLY A 181 -9.83 -20.75 -4.91
CA GLY A 181 -10.60 -19.52 -4.74
C GLY A 181 -11.00 -18.87 -6.06
N ARG A 182 -11.88 -17.87 -5.97
CA ARG A 182 -12.19 -16.98 -7.10
C ARG A 182 -11.13 -15.87 -7.17
N THR A 183 -10.51 -15.71 -8.33
CA THR A 183 -9.52 -14.65 -8.61
C THR A 183 -9.83 -14.01 -9.95
N SER A 184 -9.16 -12.91 -10.29
CA SER A 184 -9.25 -12.34 -11.63
C SER A 184 -8.82 -13.35 -12.70
N LEU A 185 -9.59 -13.39 -13.78
CA LEU A 185 -9.36 -14.18 -15.00
C LEU A 185 -9.06 -13.29 -16.21
N ASP A 186 -9.42 -12.00 -16.17
CA ASP A 186 -9.17 -11.04 -17.25
C ASP A 186 -8.49 -9.75 -16.73
N PRO A 187 -7.28 -9.86 -16.12
CA PRO A 187 -6.56 -8.69 -15.60
C PRO A 187 -6.19 -7.71 -16.72
N HIS A 188 -6.08 -6.42 -16.40
CA HIS A 188 -5.55 -5.39 -17.31
C HIS A 188 -4.04 -5.59 -17.55
N SER A 189 -3.70 -6.62 -18.32
CA SER A 189 -2.33 -6.96 -18.67
C SER A 189 -2.30 -7.50 -20.10
N ILE A 190 -1.58 -6.80 -20.98
CA ILE A 190 -1.43 -7.24 -22.37
C ILE A 190 -0.75 -8.61 -22.45
N ILE A 191 0.12 -8.91 -21.49
CA ILE A 191 0.81 -10.21 -21.39
C ILE A 191 -0.20 -11.30 -21.02
N ALA A 192 -1.06 -11.08 -20.02
CA ALA A 192 -2.12 -12.02 -19.69
C ALA A 192 -3.06 -12.26 -20.87
N ARG A 193 -3.49 -11.18 -21.55
CA ARG A 193 -4.40 -11.26 -22.69
C ARG A 193 -3.82 -12.02 -23.88
N GLN A 194 -2.50 -11.96 -24.09
CA GLN A 194 -1.84 -12.62 -25.23
C GLN A 194 -1.35 -14.03 -24.91
N LEU A 195 -0.92 -14.29 -23.68
CA LEU A 195 -0.20 -15.50 -23.30
C LEU A 195 -0.91 -16.34 -22.22
N GLY A 196 -2.00 -15.85 -21.65
CA GLY A 196 -2.75 -16.50 -20.56
C GLY A 196 -2.55 -15.82 -19.20
N VAL A 197 -3.60 -15.85 -18.38
CA VAL A 197 -3.62 -15.28 -17.01
C VAL A 197 -2.56 -15.92 -16.10
N GLU A 198 -2.12 -17.13 -16.43
CA GLU A 198 -1.06 -17.88 -15.74
C GLU A 198 0.29 -17.15 -15.74
N THR A 199 0.49 -16.19 -16.66
CA THR A 199 1.68 -15.34 -16.68
C THR A 199 1.73 -14.30 -15.56
N GLN A 200 0.60 -14.07 -14.86
CA GLN A 200 0.45 -13.07 -13.81
C GLN A 200 0.19 -13.69 -12.43
N LEU A 201 0.35 -15.00 -12.26
CA LEU A 201 0.11 -15.68 -10.97
C LEU A 201 0.89 -15.03 -9.83
N GLY A 202 0.20 -14.82 -8.70
CA GLY A 202 0.75 -14.15 -7.53
C GLY A 202 0.76 -12.62 -7.62
N GLY A 203 0.40 -12.04 -8.76
CA GLY A 203 0.25 -10.60 -8.92
C GLY A 203 -0.92 -10.07 -8.08
N LEU A 204 -0.64 -9.04 -7.28
CA LEU A 204 -1.67 -8.29 -6.57
C LEU A 204 -2.32 -7.29 -7.53
N LEU A 205 -3.65 -7.31 -7.61
CA LEU A 205 -4.44 -6.36 -8.39
C LEU A 205 -4.53 -5.00 -7.68
N ASP A 206 -4.69 -3.93 -8.45
CA ASP A 206 -4.90 -2.56 -7.98
C ASP A 206 -6.00 -2.46 -6.92
N GLY A 207 -7.11 -3.15 -7.15
CA GLY A 207 -8.21 -3.27 -6.21
C GLY A 207 -9.33 -2.27 -6.41
N PRO A 208 -10.41 -2.41 -5.62
CA PRO A 208 -11.61 -1.62 -5.82
C PRO A 208 -11.36 -0.13 -5.63
N VAL A 209 -12.00 0.68 -6.47
CA VAL A 209 -11.99 2.14 -6.35
C VAL A 209 -13.37 2.65 -6.01
N TYR A 210 -13.45 3.90 -5.54
CA TYR A 210 -14.71 4.61 -5.51
C TYR A 210 -15.33 4.63 -6.90
N ARG A 211 -16.64 4.39 -7.00
CA ARG A 211 -17.38 4.46 -8.26
C ARG A 211 -17.11 5.77 -9.00
N SER A 212 -17.08 6.87 -8.26
CA SER A 212 -16.79 8.20 -8.82
C SER A 212 -15.40 8.31 -9.43
N ILE A 213 -14.40 7.54 -8.98
CA ILE A 213 -13.09 7.48 -9.63
C ILE A 213 -13.23 6.74 -10.95
N TYR A 214 -13.74 5.51 -10.93
CA TYR A 214 -13.93 4.69 -12.14
C TYR A 214 -14.69 5.46 -13.25
N GLU A 215 -15.79 6.11 -12.90
CA GLU A 215 -16.64 6.84 -13.87
C GLU A 215 -15.99 8.11 -14.46
N ASN A 216 -14.90 8.61 -13.88
CA ASN A 216 -14.22 9.83 -14.33
C ASN A 216 -12.82 9.58 -14.91
N LEU A 217 -12.40 8.32 -15.01
CA LEU A 217 -11.12 7.95 -15.61
C LEU A 217 -11.21 7.94 -17.15
N MET A 218 -10.12 8.33 -17.82
CA MET A 218 -10.03 8.50 -19.26
C MET A 218 -9.72 7.17 -19.94
N TYR A 219 -10.45 6.88 -21.02
CA TYR A 219 -10.24 5.67 -21.83
C TYR A 219 -10.58 4.35 -21.14
N ILE A 220 -11.15 4.39 -19.93
CA ILE A 220 -11.64 3.22 -19.21
C ILE A 220 -13.03 2.83 -19.70
N ARG A 221 -13.27 1.53 -19.86
CA ARG A 221 -14.61 0.95 -20.11
C ARG A 221 -14.53 -0.56 -19.98
N LEU A 222 -15.60 -1.19 -19.54
CA LEU A 222 -15.73 -2.65 -19.62
C LEU A 222 -15.80 -3.09 -21.08
N LEU A 223 -15.11 -4.19 -21.40
CA LEU A 223 -15.14 -4.83 -22.71
C LEU A 223 -16.17 -5.96 -22.76
N ASP A 224 -16.44 -6.56 -21.61
CA ASP A 224 -17.39 -7.65 -21.40
C ASP A 224 -18.49 -7.24 -20.37
N PRO A 225 -19.57 -8.01 -20.24
CA PRO A 225 -20.60 -7.74 -19.22
C PRO A 225 -20.05 -7.83 -17.79
N ASP A 226 -20.41 -6.88 -16.93
CA ASP A 226 -20.01 -6.86 -15.51
C ASP A 226 -20.58 -8.06 -14.74
N GLU A 227 -19.73 -9.06 -14.48
CA GLU A 227 -20.08 -10.24 -13.68
C GLU A 227 -20.33 -9.93 -12.19
N PHE A 228 -19.86 -8.77 -11.72
CA PHE A 228 -20.03 -8.28 -10.36
C PHE A 228 -21.12 -7.22 -10.23
N ALA A 229 -21.91 -6.95 -11.27
CA ALA A 229 -22.98 -5.95 -11.24
C ALA A 229 -23.91 -6.06 -10.01
N PRO A 230 -24.31 -7.26 -9.52
CA PRO A 230 -25.11 -7.38 -8.30
C PRO A 230 -24.42 -6.89 -7.01
N PHE A 231 -23.08 -6.88 -6.99
CA PHE A 231 -22.24 -6.48 -5.85
C PHE A 231 -21.67 -5.06 -6.03
N ASN A 232 -21.52 -4.60 -7.27
CA ASN A 232 -21.20 -3.22 -7.65
C ASN A 232 -22.44 -2.31 -7.50
N THR A 233 -23.10 -2.33 -6.35
CA THR A 233 -24.27 -1.48 -6.04
C THR A 233 -23.94 -0.32 -5.09
N GLY A 234 -22.77 -0.37 -4.45
CA GLY A 234 -22.30 0.61 -3.49
C GLY A 234 -21.48 1.75 -4.09
N PHE A 235 -20.77 2.43 -3.19
CA PHE A 235 -19.87 3.54 -3.50
C PHE A 235 -18.48 3.10 -3.95
N ILE A 236 -18.16 1.81 -3.88
CA ILE A 236 -16.96 1.19 -4.46
C ILE A 236 -17.34 0.16 -5.52
N VAL A 237 -16.44 -0.04 -6.47
CA VAL A 237 -16.60 -1.00 -7.58
C VAL A 237 -15.31 -1.80 -7.76
N PHE A 238 -15.47 -3.02 -8.24
CA PHE A 238 -14.40 -3.89 -8.73
C PHE A 238 -14.92 -4.60 -9.98
N HIS A 239 -14.10 -4.69 -11.02
CA HIS A 239 -14.47 -5.39 -12.25
C HIS A 239 -13.34 -6.34 -12.63
N ASP A 240 -13.66 -7.60 -12.92
CA ASP A 240 -12.72 -8.53 -13.55
C ASP A 240 -12.82 -8.41 -15.07
N ASP A 241 -12.27 -7.33 -15.62
CA ASP A 241 -12.34 -7.01 -17.04
C ASP A 241 -11.04 -6.31 -17.49
N PHE A 242 -10.51 -6.72 -18.64
CA PHE A 242 -9.28 -6.16 -19.19
C PHE A 242 -9.40 -4.65 -19.46
N GLY A 243 -10.59 -4.12 -19.69
CA GLY A 243 -10.83 -2.71 -19.92
C GLY A 243 -10.81 -1.84 -18.67
N ASP A 244 -10.81 -2.43 -17.47
CA ASP A 244 -10.70 -1.73 -16.19
C ASP A 244 -9.27 -1.79 -15.62
N TYR A 245 -8.43 -0.85 -16.07
CA TYR A 245 -7.09 -0.68 -15.51
C TYR A 245 -7.09 -0.12 -14.08
N SER A 246 -8.20 0.43 -13.59
CA SER A 246 -8.24 1.11 -12.29
C SER A 246 -8.46 0.17 -11.12
N THR A 247 -9.08 -0.99 -11.39
CA THR A 247 -9.34 -2.01 -10.37
C THR A 247 -8.64 -3.34 -10.61
N ASN A 248 -8.31 -3.66 -11.87
CA ASN A 248 -7.90 -5.00 -12.28
C ASN A 248 -6.49 -5.06 -12.90
N GLU A 249 -5.68 -4.02 -12.76
CA GLU A 249 -4.28 -4.03 -13.19
C GLU A 249 -3.39 -4.71 -12.13
N PRO A 250 -2.55 -5.71 -12.48
CA PRO A 250 -1.58 -6.29 -11.55
C PRO A 250 -0.42 -5.33 -11.30
N ILE A 251 -0.13 -5.03 -10.03
CA ILE A 251 0.85 -4.00 -9.62
C ILE A 251 2.07 -4.59 -8.94
N MET A 252 3.27 -4.20 -9.40
CA MET A 252 4.53 -4.74 -8.91
C MET A 252 4.87 -4.27 -7.48
N ASP A 253 4.61 -3.00 -7.17
CA ASP A 253 4.87 -2.41 -5.86
C ASP A 253 3.98 -3.03 -4.77
N GLY A 254 2.68 -3.17 -5.05
CA GLY A 254 1.74 -3.87 -4.16
C GLY A 254 2.09 -5.35 -3.99
N THR A 255 2.47 -6.03 -5.08
CA THR A 255 2.93 -7.43 -5.03
C THR A 255 4.20 -7.57 -4.17
N GLY A 256 5.17 -6.66 -4.30
CA GLY A 256 6.39 -6.64 -3.50
C GLY A 256 6.12 -6.44 -2.01
N ASN A 257 5.24 -5.51 -1.68
CA ASN A 257 4.81 -5.25 -0.31
C ASN A 257 4.08 -6.45 0.32
N LEU A 258 3.12 -7.04 -0.38
CA LEU A 258 2.43 -8.23 0.10
C LEU A 258 3.38 -9.42 0.25
N THR A 259 4.32 -9.61 -0.68
CA THR A 259 5.35 -10.65 -0.59
C THR A 259 6.22 -10.48 0.66
N TYR A 260 6.63 -9.24 0.97
CA TYR A 260 7.35 -8.93 2.20
C TYR A 260 6.55 -9.35 3.43
N LEU A 261 5.28 -8.94 3.51
CA LEU A 261 4.41 -9.22 4.65
C LEU A 261 4.19 -10.73 4.86
N LEU A 262 3.83 -11.46 3.80
CA LEU A 262 3.62 -12.90 3.86
C LEU A 262 4.90 -13.64 4.26
N SER A 263 6.05 -13.22 3.73
CA SER A 263 7.35 -13.76 4.12
C SER A 263 7.65 -13.49 5.60
N ALA A 264 7.24 -12.33 6.11
CA ALA A 264 7.43 -11.96 7.51
C ALA A 264 6.55 -12.79 8.45
N TYR A 265 5.34 -13.18 8.04
CA TYR A 265 4.49 -14.12 8.78
C TYR A 265 4.99 -15.56 8.74
N GLY A 266 5.64 -15.97 7.66
CA GLY A 266 6.20 -17.31 7.51
C GLY A 266 7.47 -17.55 8.33
N ARG A 267 8.03 -16.53 8.99
CA ARG A 267 9.21 -16.70 9.86
C ARG A 267 8.81 -17.45 11.13
N PRO A 268 9.54 -18.51 11.50
CA PRO A 268 9.27 -19.31 12.70
C PRO A 268 9.50 -18.55 14.00
#